data_AF-A0A3L6J6X2-F1
#
_entry.id   AF-A0A3L6J6X2-F1
#
_cell.length_a   1.000
_cell.length_b   1.000
_cell.length_c   1.000
_cell.angle_alpha   90.00
_cell.angle_beta   90.00
_cell.angle_gamma   90.00
#
_symmetry.space_group_name_H-M   'P 1'
#
loop_
_entity.id
_entity.type
_entity.pdbx_description
1 polymer ?
#
loop_
_entity_poly.entity_id
_entity_poly.type
_entity_poly.pdbx_seq_one_letter_code
_entity_poly.pdbx_strand_id
1 'polypeptide(L)'
;MTGVVNRLRYECVKAKSLLSKQIVADSWFHVNRSLNGYRGCEHGCVYCDGMSESYHVDDFFTCVRVKENAAEVLRRELKKIGYTATSELESETLFKFLDQEDAASLSRRSLRKQVIGVCGGVSDGYQQAEGEHKVTRKNLEVLRDFGLPVFVLTKSDLVLRDLDILKEIHERAFANVTFTI
;
A
#
# COMPACT_ATOMS: atom_id res chain seq x y z
N MET A 1 -26.58 28.55 17.22
CA MET A 1 -27.04 27.26 17.78
C MET A 1 -27.53 26.46 16.58
N THR A 2 -26.83 25.51 15.99
CA THR A 2 -26.11 24.35 16.54
C THR A 2 -24.84 24.11 15.72
N GLY A 3 -23.66 24.28 16.33
CA GLY A 3 -22.41 23.86 15.70
C GLY A 3 -22.38 22.34 15.67
N VAL A 4 -22.69 21.75 14.51
CA VAL A 4 -22.40 20.34 14.27
C VAL A 4 -20.88 20.24 14.20
N VAL A 5 -20.25 20.00 15.35
CA VAL A 5 -18.86 19.52 15.38
C VAL A 5 -18.91 18.17 14.68
N ASN A 6 -18.59 18.16 13.40
CA ASN A 6 -18.55 16.96 12.58
C ASN A 6 -17.37 16.14 13.08
N ARG A 7 -17.61 15.36 14.14
CA ARG A 7 -16.56 14.60 14.82
C ARG A 7 -16.23 13.43 13.92
N LEU A 8 -15.13 13.58 13.17
CA LEU A 8 -14.50 12.51 12.42
C LEU A 8 -14.41 11.24 13.28
N ARG A 9 -14.75 10.09 12.69
CA ARG A 9 -14.71 8.79 13.37
C ARG A 9 -13.83 7.82 12.61
N TYR A 10 -13.09 7.01 13.35
CA TYR A 10 -12.38 5.86 12.82
C TYR A 10 -13.17 4.60 13.07
N GLU A 11 -13.39 3.81 12.02
CA GLU A 11 -14.06 2.52 12.09
C GLU A 11 -13.09 1.42 11.63
N CYS A 12 -12.72 0.54 12.55
CA CYS A 12 -11.89 -0.60 12.23
C CYS A 12 -12.70 -1.67 11.50
N VAL A 13 -12.26 -2.05 10.29
CA VAL A 13 -12.93 -3.03 9.44
C VAL A 13 -11.97 -4.10 8.95
N LYS A 14 -12.49 -5.28 8.63
CA LYS A 14 -11.70 -6.36 8.01
C LYS A 14 -11.80 -6.28 6.48
N ALA A 15 -10.65 -6.20 5.82
CA ALA A 15 -10.53 -6.28 4.38
C ALA A 15 -10.68 -7.72 3.87
N LYS A 16 -11.41 -7.88 2.76
CA LYS A 16 -11.42 -9.12 1.96
C LYS A 16 -10.30 -9.13 0.93
N SER A 17 -9.99 -7.96 0.37
CA SER A 17 -8.98 -7.73 -0.65
C SER A 17 -8.34 -6.36 -0.46
N LEU A 18 -7.07 -6.23 -0.83
CA LEU A 18 -6.30 -5.00 -0.68
C LEU A 18 -5.78 -4.46 -2.01
N LEU A 19 -5.36 -5.34 -2.91
CA LEU A 19 -4.84 -4.99 -4.23
C LEU A 19 -5.96 -4.75 -5.25
N SER A 20 -5.80 -3.70 -6.06
CA SER A 20 -6.68 -3.47 -7.21
C SER A 20 -6.56 -4.56 -8.27
N LYS A 21 -7.68 -4.80 -8.99
CA LYS A 21 -7.72 -5.75 -10.12
C LYS A 21 -6.94 -5.26 -11.34
N GLN A 22 -6.78 -3.95 -11.51
CA GLN A 22 -6.00 -3.34 -12.59
C GLN A 22 -4.61 -3.98 -12.66
N ILE A 23 -4.12 -4.26 -13.87
CA ILE A 23 -2.77 -4.80 -14.13
C ILE A 23 -2.06 -4.00 -15.22
N VAL A 24 -2.78 -3.11 -15.90
CA VAL A 24 -2.21 -2.18 -16.89
C VAL A 24 -1.69 -0.98 -16.12
N ALA A 25 -0.43 -0.64 -16.37
CA ALA A 25 0.18 0.54 -15.78
C ALA A 25 -0.58 1.78 -16.26
N ASP A 26 -0.96 2.65 -15.31
CA ASP A 26 -1.55 3.92 -15.66
C ASP A 26 -0.53 4.83 -16.34
N SER A 27 -1.01 5.78 -17.15
CA SER A 27 -0.13 6.66 -17.94
C SER A 27 0.53 7.77 -17.14
N TRP A 28 0.08 8.04 -15.91
CA TRP A 28 0.50 9.18 -15.11
C TRP A 28 1.57 8.81 -14.10
N PHE A 29 1.38 7.68 -13.41
CA PHE A 29 2.21 7.20 -12.30
C PHE A 29 2.92 5.88 -12.62
N HIS A 30 2.61 5.27 -13.77
CA HIS A 30 3.13 3.96 -14.17
C HIS A 30 2.90 2.86 -13.12
N VAL A 31 1.85 3.05 -12.30
CA VAL A 31 1.40 2.11 -11.28
C VAL A 31 0.48 1.12 -11.95
N ASN A 32 0.71 -0.17 -11.71
CA ASN A 32 -0.18 -1.20 -12.24
C ASN A 32 -1.03 -1.89 -11.17
N ARG A 33 -0.75 -1.69 -9.88
CA ARG A 33 -1.68 -2.01 -8.79
C ARG A 33 -1.68 -0.95 -7.72
N SER A 34 -2.85 -0.56 -7.21
CA SER A 34 -2.97 0.32 -6.05
C SER A 34 -3.34 -0.47 -4.80
N LEU A 35 -2.85 -0.02 -3.64
CA LEU A 35 -3.31 -0.47 -2.33
C LEU A 35 -4.46 0.37 -1.82
N ASN A 36 -5.42 -0.29 -1.19
CA ASN A 36 -6.52 0.36 -0.49
C ASN A 36 -6.48 -0.03 0.99
N GLY A 37 -5.66 0.65 1.80
CA GLY A 37 -5.56 0.45 3.25
C GLY A 37 -6.64 1.18 4.06
N TYR A 38 -7.20 2.24 3.48
CA TYR A 38 -8.20 3.10 4.11
C TYR A 38 -9.39 3.33 3.18
N ARG A 39 -10.59 3.50 3.73
CA ARG A 39 -11.76 4.00 2.99
C ARG A 39 -12.28 5.27 3.64
N GLY A 40 -12.41 6.33 2.87
CA GLY A 40 -12.59 7.69 3.39
C GLY A 40 -11.24 8.41 3.50
N CYS A 41 -11.28 9.74 3.53
CA CYS A 41 -10.09 10.58 3.60
C CYS A 41 -10.32 11.80 4.50
N GLU A 42 -9.40 12.10 5.39
CA GLU A 42 -9.51 13.22 6.33
C GLU A 42 -9.01 14.56 5.76
N HIS A 43 -8.27 14.53 4.65
CA HIS A 43 -7.68 15.74 4.06
C HIS A 43 -8.71 16.77 3.59
N GLY A 44 -10.00 16.41 3.47
CA GLY A 44 -11.06 17.40 3.23
C GLY A 44 -10.94 18.19 1.92
N CYS A 45 -10.26 17.64 0.91
CA CYS A 45 -9.95 18.40 -0.30
C CYS A 45 -11.21 18.65 -1.13
N VAL A 46 -11.52 19.91 -1.42
CA VAL A 46 -12.71 20.33 -2.18
C VAL A 46 -12.79 19.69 -3.56
N TYR A 47 -11.64 19.38 -4.16
CA TYR A 47 -11.52 18.75 -5.48
C TYR A 47 -11.31 17.22 -5.43
N CYS A 48 -11.58 16.58 -4.29
CA CYS A 48 -11.31 15.16 -4.14
C CYS A 48 -12.23 14.30 -5.01
N ASP A 49 -11.65 13.65 -6.03
CA ASP A 49 -12.35 12.68 -6.88
C ASP A 49 -12.90 11.48 -6.09
N GLY A 50 -12.28 11.14 -4.95
CA GLY A 50 -12.74 10.08 -4.05
C GLY A 50 -14.16 10.29 -3.46
N MET A 51 -14.72 11.50 -3.57
CA MET A 51 -16.11 11.78 -3.22
C MET A 51 -17.13 11.29 -4.24
N SER A 52 -16.70 10.94 -5.46
CA SER A 52 -17.61 10.49 -6.51
C SER A 52 -18.36 9.23 -6.09
N GLU A 53 -19.67 9.21 -6.34
CA GLU A 53 -20.54 8.05 -6.05
C GLU A 53 -20.04 6.76 -6.70
N SER A 54 -19.26 6.87 -7.78
CA SER A 54 -18.63 5.76 -8.49
C SER A 54 -17.68 4.93 -7.62
N TYR A 55 -17.14 5.52 -6.55
CA TYR A 55 -16.26 4.82 -5.61
C TYR A 55 -17.02 4.08 -4.50
N HIS A 56 -18.32 4.34 -4.35
CA HIS A 56 -19.20 3.73 -3.37
C HIS A 56 -18.62 3.79 -1.95
N VAL A 57 -18.21 4.99 -1.52
CA VAL A 57 -17.70 5.25 -0.17
C VAL A 57 -18.62 6.23 0.55
N ASP A 58 -19.50 5.70 1.39
CA ASP A 58 -20.37 6.51 2.23
C ASP A 58 -19.56 7.23 3.32
N ASP A 59 -20.02 8.43 3.70
CA ASP A 59 -19.45 9.22 4.80
C ASP A 59 -17.96 9.57 4.59
N PHE A 60 -17.57 9.89 3.35
CA PHE A 60 -16.16 9.98 2.92
C PHE A 60 -15.24 10.82 3.82
N PHE A 61 -15.72 11.98 4.30
CA PHE A 61 -14.95 12.89 5.18
C PHE A 61 -15.25 12.73 6.66
N THR A 62 -16.26 11.95 7.03
CA THR A 62 -16.78 11.87 8.40
C THR A 62 -16.51 10.52 9.06
N CYS A 63 -16.30 9.47 8.25
CA CYS A 63 -15.96 8.13 8.70
C CYS A 63 -14.80 7.56 7.87
N VAL A 64 -13.63 7.42 8.50
CA VAL A 64 -12.50 6.71 7.90
C VAL A 64 -12.48 5.27 8.39
N ARG A 65 -12.65 4.36 7.44
CA ARG A 65 -12.61 2.92 7.69
C ARG A 65 -11.19 2.41 7.53
N VAL A 66 -10.64 1.89 8.63
CA VAL A 66 -9.27 1.43 8.75
C VAL A 66 -9.23 -0.08 8.58
N LYS A 67 -8.49 -0.58 7.59
CA LYS A 67 -8.37 -2.02 7.34
C LYS A 67 -7.26 -2.63 8.20
N GLU A 68 -7.59 -3.05 9.41
CA GLU A 68 -6.61 -3.52 10.39
C GLU A 68 -5.82 -4.76 9.94
N ASN A 69 -6.46 -5.65 9.18
CA ASN A 69 -5.85 -6.87 8.65
C ASN A 69 -5.21 -6.67 7.26
N ALA A 70 -4.98 -5.43 6.82
CA ALA A 70 -4.48 -5.13 5.49
C ALA A 70 -3.18 -5.86 5.16
N ALA A 71 -2.19 -5.83 6.04
CA ALA A 71 -0.88 -6.44 5.80
C ALA A 71 -0.97 -7.97 5.63
N GLU A 72 -1.81 -8.65 6.42
CA GLU A 72 -2.08 -10.08 6.30
C GLU A 72 -2.73 -10.42 4.95
N VAL A 73 -3.75 -9.64 4.58
CA VAL A 73 -4.45 -9.81 3.30
C VAL A 73 -3.50 -9.56 2.13
N LEU A 74 -2.65 -8.54 2.21
CA LEU A 74 -1.65 -8.22 1.19
C LEU A 74 -0.67 -9.37 0.98
N ARG A 75 -0.09 -9.89 2.07
CA ARG A 75 0.83 -11.04 2.01
C ARG A 75 0.17 -12.24 1.34
N ARG A 76 -1.08 -12.55 1.71
CA ARG A 76 -1.85 -13.65 1.10
C ARG A 76 -2.10 -13.41 -0.39
N GLU A 77 -2.47 -12.20 -0.79
CA GLU A 77 -2.74 -11.87 -2.20
C GLU A 77 -1.47 -11.94 -3.06
N LEU A 78 -0.33 -11.45 -2.56
CA LEU A 78 0.95 -11.52 -3.27
C LEU A 78 1.41 -12.98 -3.47
N LYS A 79 1.30 -13.82 -2.44
CA LYS A 79 1.57 -15.26 -2.56
C LYS A 79 0.69 -15.92 -3.61
N LYS A 80 -0.61 -15.59 -3.64
CA LYS A 80 -1.55 -16.13 -4.62
C LYS A 80 -1.19 -15.74 -6.06
N ILE A 81 -0.56 -14.58 -6.26
CA ILE A 81 -0.08 -14.12 -7.58
C ILE A 81 1.24 -14.82 -7.97
N GLY A 82 1.92 -15.47 -7.04
CA GLY A 82 3.16 -16.23 -7.26
C GLY A 82 4.41 -15.51 -6.78
N TYR A 83 4.28 -14.45 -5.99
CA TYR A 83 5.41 -13.82 -5.32
C TYR A 83 5.83 -14.60 -4.08
N THR A 84 7.13 -14.61 -3.80
CA THR A 84 7.72 -15.25 -2.62
C THR A 84 8.40 -14.18 -1.77
N ALA A 85 8.20 -14.24 -0.46
CA ALA A 85 8.83 -13.32 0.49
C ALA A 85 10.30 -13.68 0.68
N THR A 86 11.15 -12.67 0.87
CA THR A 86 12.59 -12.86 1.12
C THR A 86 12.80 -13.61 2.44
N SER A 87 12.05 -13.23 3.48
CA SER A 87 12.09 -13.90 4.78
C SER A 87 11.80 -15.40 4.69
N GLU A 88 10.90 -15.81 3.80
CA GLU A 88 10.53 -17.23 3.61
C GLU A 88 11.59 -18.01 2.84
N LEU A 89 12.25 -17.37 1.85
CA LEU A 89 13.39 -17.97 1.17
C LEU A 89 14.52 -18.26 2.16
N GLU A 90 14.74 -17.37 3.12
CA GLU A 90 15.77 -17.52 4.13
C GLU A 90 15.42 -18.58 5.18
N SER A 91 14.16 -18.75 5.58
CA SER A 91 13.79 -19.64 6.69
C SER A 91 13.43 -21.06 6.28
N GLU A 92 12.76 -21.25 5.14
CA GLU A 92 12.01 -22.49 4.86
C GLU A 92 12.51 -23.28 3.64
N THR A 93 13.43 -22.72 2.85
CA THR A 93 13.84 -23.34 1.59
C THR A 93 15.32 -23.73 1.57
N LEU A 94 15.65 -24.74 0.76
CA LEU A 94 17.03 -25.15 0.45
C LEU A 94 17.86 -24.02 -0.21
N PHE A 95 17.28 -22.83 -0.45
CA PHE A 95 17.94 -21.69 -1.08
C PHE A 95 19.24 -21.27 -0.39
N LYS A 96 19.35 -21.40 0.93
CA LYS A 96 20.61 -21.13 1.65
C LYS A 96 21.75 -22.08 1.29
N PHE A 97 21.43 -23.25 0.75
CA PHE A 97 22.37 -24.28 0.34
C PHE A 97 22.58 -24.35 -1.17
N LEU A 98 21.79 -23.59 -1.94
CA LEU A 98 22.03 -23.42 -3.36
C LEU A 98 23.30 -22.59 -3.56
N ASP A 99 24.07 -22.93 -4.60
CA ASP A 99 25.11 -22.03 -5.04
C ASP A 99 24.49 -20.73 -5.61
N GLN A 100 25.34 -19.71 -5.76
CA GLN A 100 24.88 -18.39 -6.21
C GLN A 100 24.24 -18.43 -7.60
N GLU A 101 24.62 -19.40 -8.44
CA GLU A 101 24.17 -19.51 -9.82
C GLU A 101 22.77 -20.13 -9.89
N ASP A 102 22.54 -21.20 -9.13
CA ASP A 102 21.25 -21.86 -8.97
C ASP A 102 20.22 -20.98 -8.24
N ALA A 103 20.64 -20.27 -7.17
CA ALA A 103 19.79 -19.32 -6.49
C ALA A 103 19.35 -18.17 -7.43
N ALA A 104 20.26 -17.69 -8.28
CA ALA A 104 19.96 -16.67 -9.29
C ALA A 104 19.08 -17.21 -10.43
N SER A 105 19.22 -18.48 -10.81
CA SER A 105 18.40 -19.10 -11.86
C SER A 105 16.95 -19.31 -11.41
N LEU A 106 16.73 -19.71 -10.16
CA LEU A 106 15.39 -19.89 -9.58
C LEU A 106 14.71 -18.56 -9.24
N SER A 107 15.48 -17.54 -8.84
CA SER A 107 14.93 -16.19 -8.62
C SER A 107 14.48 -15.50 -9.92
N ARG A 108 14.99 -15.95 -11.09
CA ARG A 108 14.65 -15.43 -12.43
C ARG A 108 13.27 -15.84 -12.96
N ARG A 109 12.44 -16.54 -12.18
CA ARG A 109 11.07 -16.83 -12.62
C ARG A 109 10.37 -15.50 -12.90
N SER A 110 10.14 -15.20 -14.18
CA SER A 110 9.67 -13.90 -14.66
C SER A 110 8.23 -13.65 -14.24
N LEU A 111 8.03 -13.25 -13.00
CA LEU A 111 6.76 -12.70 -12.54
C LEU A 111 6.51 -11.40 -13.31
N ARG A 112 5.23 -11.11 -13.60
CA ARG A 112 4.87 -9.80 -14.17
C ARG A 112 5.35 -8.72 -13.20
N LYS A 113 6.21 -7.82 -13.66
CA LYS A 113 6.73 -6.70 -12.87
C LYS A 113 5.56 -5.83 -12.43
N GLN A 114 5.35 -5.69 -11.11
CA GLN A 114 4.29 -4.88 -10.53
C GLN A 114 4.87 -3.66 -9.85
N VAL A 115 4.29 -2.49 -10.10
CA VAL A 115 4.56 -1.26 -9.35
C VAL A 115 3.34 -0.99 -8.49
N ILE A 116 3.57 -0.89 -7.19
CA ILE A 116 2.50 -0.78 -6.20
C ILE A 116 2.32 0.69 -5.82
N GLY A 117 1.18 1.25 -6.20
CA GLY A 117 0.69 2.54 -5.73
C GLY A 117 0.29 2.43 -4.27
N VAL A 118 1.11 2.99 -3.39
CA VAL A 118 0.84 3.16 -1.98
C VAL A 118 0.13 4.51 -1.88
N CYS A 119 -1.18 4.47 -1.63
CA CYS A 119 -2.10 5.60 -1.87
C CYS A 119 -2.35 5.81 -3.38
N GLY A 120 -3.52 6.33 -3.76
CA GLY A 120 -3.91 6.52 -5.17
C GLY A 120 -5.06 5.63 -5.66
N GLY A 121 -5.79 5.01 -4.74
CA GLY A 121 -7.13 4.49 -5.00
C GLY A 121 -8.18 5.58 -4.77
N VAL A 122 -8.73 5.62 -3.56
CA VAL A 122 -9.80 6.56 -3.16
C VAL A 122 -9.40 7.40 -1.94
N SER A 123 -8.32 7.01 -1.26
CA SER A 123 -7.89 7.57 0.01
C SER A 123 -6.38 7.79 0.03
N ASP A 124 -5.96 8.72 0.88
CA ASP A 124 -4.57 8.94 1.22
C ASP A 124 -4.17 7.99 2.36
N GLY A 125 -3.08 7.24 2.17
CA GLY A 125 -2.57 6.28 3.16
C GLY A 125 -1.71 6.92 4.26
N TYR A 126 -1.37 8.20 4.16
CA TYR A 126 -0.67 8.98 5.17
C TYR A 126 -1.53 10.10 5.74
N GLN A 127 -2.86 9.96 5.68
CA GLN A 127 -3.78 10.79 6.47
C GLN A 127 -3.57 10.60 7.98
N GLN A 128 -4.20 11.44 8.80
CA GLN A 128 -3.98 11.50 10.25
C GLN A 128 -4.23 10.14 10.95
N ALA A 129 -5.20 9.34 10.49
CA ALA A 129 -5.42 7.97 10.96
C ALA A 129 -4.16 7.08 10.88
N GLU A 130 -3.26 7.30 9.92
CA GLU A 130 -2.01 6.55 9.80
C GLU A 130 -1.04 6.82 10.96
N GLY A 131 -1.15 7.97 11.64
CA GLY A 131 -0.36 8.28 12.83
C GLY A 131 -0.56 7.26 13.95
N GLU A 132 -1.79 6.77 14.11
CA GLU A 132 -2.17 5.79 15.14
C GLU A 132 -2.13 4.35 14.61
N HIS A 133 -2.80 4.08 13.48
CA HIS A 133 -3.07 2.71 13.04
C HIS A 133 -1.92 2.03 12.29
N LYS A 134 -1.03 2.82 11.68
CA LYS A 134 0.17 2.35 10.98
C LYS A 134 -0.11 1.30 9.90
N VAL A 135 -1.25 1.39 9.20
CA VAL A 135 -1.65 0.41 8.20
C VAL A 135 -0.74 0.50 6.98
N THR A 136 -0.44 1.72 6.54
CA THR A 136 0.47 1.96 5.41
C THR A 136 1.88 1.49 5.73
N ARG A 137 2.40 1.79 6.93
CA ARG A 137 3.71 1.26 7.36
C ARG A 137 3.78 -0.27 7.29
N LYS A 138 2.80 -0.98 7.88
CA LYS A 138 2.76 -2.45 7.83
C LYS A 138 2.67 -2.99 6.40
N ASN A 139 1.94 -2.31 5.52
CA ASN A 139 1.89 -2.68 4.11
C ASN A 139 3.26 -2.48 3.43
N LEU A 140 3.98 -1.40 3.73
CA LEU A 140 5.33 -1.16 3.21
C LEU A 140 6.31 -2.24 3.68
N GLU A 141 6.24 -2.68 4.94
CA GLU A 141 7.06 -3.78 5.46
C GLU A 141 6.83 -5.08 4.67
N VAL A 142 5.57 -5.36 4.30
CA VAL A 142 5.22 -6.48 3.43
C VAL A 142 5.80 -6.28 2.03
N LEU A 143 5.60 -5.12 1.40
CA LEU A 143 6.11 -4.85 0.06
C LEU A 143 7.65 -4.95 -0.01
N ARG A 144 8.35 -4.47 1.01
CA ARG A 144 9.80 -4.64 1.18
C ARG A 144 10.19 -6.11 1.23
N ASP A 145 9.51 -6.91 2.04
CA ASP A 145 9.77 -8.35 2.18
C ASP A 145 9.59 -9.10 0.85
N PHE A 146 8.61 -8.68 0.03
CA PHE A 146 8.39 -9.21 -1.32
C PHE A 146 9.24 -8.54 -2.41
N GLY A 147 10.11 -7.58 -2.08
CA GLY A 147 10.99 -6.90 -3.02
C GLY A 147 10.24 -6.11 -4.11
N LEU A 148 9.06 -5.58 -3.79
CA LEU A 148 8.20 -4.89 -4.75
C LEU A 148 8.48 -3.38 -4.77
N PRO A 149 8.55 -2.75 -5.96
CA PRO A 149 8.68 -1.31 -6.06
C PRO A 149 7.39 -0.60 -5.64
N VAL A 150 7.56 0.59 -5.07
CA VAL A 150 6.47 1.41 -4.53
C VAL A 150 6.45 2.81 -5.12
N PHE A 151 5.23 3.30 -5.36
CA PHE A 151 4.96 4.69 -5.70
C PHE A 151 4.01 5.26 -4.66
N VAL A 152 4.47 6.24 -3.88
CA VAL A 152 3.67 6.92 -2.86
C VAL A 152 3.17 8.25 -3.41
N LEU A 153 1.86 8.49 -3.30
CA LEU A 153 1.25 9.79 -3.55
C LEU A 153 0.58 10.29 -2.26
N THR A 154 1.00 11.43 -1.72
CA THR A 154 0.41 11.93 -0.47
C THR A 154 0.41 13.46 -0.37
N LYS A 155 -0.39 13.99 0.55
CA LYS A 155 -0.39 15.40 1.01
C LYS A 155 0.26 15.60 2.37
N SER A 156 0.71 14.53 3.01
CA SER A 156 1.11 14.52 4.41
C SER A 156 2.61 14.27 4.57
N ASP A 157 3.22 14.96 5.53
CA ASP A 157 4.60 14.74 5.95
C ASP A 157 4.77 13.48 6.81
N LEU A 158 3.67 12.80 7.21
CA LEU A 158 3.73 11.52 7.93
C LEU A 158 4.53 10.45 7.18
N VAL A 159 4.66 10.56 5.86
CA VAL A 159 5.54 9.70 5.05
C VAL A 159 7.00 9.74 5.49
N LEU A 160 7.47 10.85 6.07
CA LEU A 160 8.84 11.00 6.56
C LEU A 160 9.17 10.00 7.69
N ARG A 161 8.16 9.55 8.45
CA ARG A 161 8.31 8.52 9.48
C ARG A 161 8.82 7.19 8.91
N ASP A 162 8.43 6.89 7.67
CA ASP A 162 8.67 5.59 7.03
C ASP A 162 9.84 5.64 6.03
N LEU A 163 10.69 6.68 6.11
CA LEU A 163 11.92 6.81 5.31
C LEU A 163 12.88 5.63 5.48
N ASP A 164 12.91 5.01 6.65
CA ASP A 164 13.69 3.80 6.93
C ASP A 164 13.30 2.66 5.98
N ILE A 165 12.00 2.34 5.90
CA ILE A 165 11.49 1.27 5.05
C ILE A 165 11.57 1.64 3.57
N LEU A 166 11.29 2.89 3.21
CA LEU A 166 11.36 3.36 1.83
C LEU A 166 12.78 3.27 1.25
N LYS A 167 13.81 3.54 2.07
CA LYS A 167 15.21 3.32 1.69
C LYS A 167 15.51 1.84 1.46
N GLU A 168 15.05 0.96 2.35
CA GLU A 168 15.24 -0.50 2.18
C GLU A 168 14.56 -1.03 0.90
N ILE A 169 13.40 -0.50 0.54
CA ILE A 169 12.74 -0.83 -0.74
C ILE A 169 13.55 -0.33 -1.93
N HIS A 170 14.09 0.90 -1.85
CA HIS A 170 14.90 1.50 -2.91
C HIS A 170 16.17 0.70 -3.21
N GLU A 171 16.83 0.12 -2.21
CA GLU A 171 18.02 -0.73 -2.39
C GLU A 171 17.75 -1.98 -3.26
N ARG A 172 16.51 -2.49 -3.27
CA ARG A 172 16.15 -3.72 -3.99
C ARG A 172 15.37 -3.49 -5.28
N ALA A 173 14.60 -2.41 -5.33
CA ALA A 173 13.73 -2.08 -6.45
C ALA A 173 13.73 -0.57 -6.67
N PHE A 174 12.59 0.11 -6.51
CA PHE A 174 12.55 1.55 -6.42
C PHE A 174 11.46 1.99 -5.45
N ALA A 175 11.66 3.15 -4.82
CA ALA A 175 10.65 3.85 -4.06
C ALA A 175 10.55 5.27 -4.61
N ASN A 176 9.37 5.66 -5.08
CA ASN A 176 9.06 7.03 -5.44
C ASN A 176 8.09 7.62 -4.42
N VAL A 177 8.34 8.85 -3.97
CA VAL A 177 7.44 9.59 -3.09
C VAL A 177 7.12 10.91 -3.78
N THR A 178 5.83 11.12 -4.06
CA THR A 178 5.30 12.30 -4.71
C THR A 178 4.36 13.02 -3.74
N PHE A 179 4.56 14.33 -3.61
CA PHE A 179 3.69 15.19 -2.80
C PHE A 179 2.71 15.93 -3.70
N THR A 180 1.44 15.96 -3.30
CA THR A 180 0.47 16.88 -3.89
C THR A 180 0.57 18.20 -3.13
N ILE A 181 0.87 19.28 -3.85
CA ILE A 181 1.02 20.65 -3.32
C ILE A 181 -0.16 21.54 -3.71
#